data_AF-A0AAD3H5K0-F1
#
_entry.id   AF-A0AAD3H5K0-F1
#
_cell.length_a   1.000
_cell.length_b   1.000
_cell.length_c   1.000
_cell.angle_alpha   90.00
_cell.angle_beta   90.00
_cell.angle_gamma   90.00
#
_symmetry.space_group_name_H-M   'P 1'
#
loop_
_entity.id
_entity.type
_entity.pdbx_description
1 polymer ?
#
loop_
_entity_poly.entity_id
_entity_poly.type
_entity_poly.pdbx_seq_one_letter_code
_entity_poly.pdbx_strand_id
1 'polypeptide(L)'
;MIKFLHQVVFMLGVLCIHMSDSFSLQSSSFIGSWDNYQVRKSQSHGQVTRNSITMYENEFDPPSKKAVAKKHLASGFWKALDYTEKWVAENLSRSKKDYQTIKKEVGYDCELNLSTLGSIAGIFRRFKEANQRVERYKRSVIGVDLKKVKTWERTHVLIMPFCDLFGDFESFLNILNAIEEARSNAKSLVTNGVIDKKMDAITGNTDERDWNVAINGTSLHPDFKYKGVGIAHRRQSPYPTLVIDMKVKPIQHYDKVKEPLPVASDVQKLESLFALSAAIASDTSSSDGHNHDIFDSLANTEGINELVLTTPMDDIKEWVQKNDPLFEKELASFTSSKVKDSDAAFEYVFLNLSLHKYRKRKPSADFDFKAGPRSYLVLPNFLSYSATSFERFTKDIQNILSSVDGLNERVSVDSMHPENIEDRKRSPHPLIILQWYDEVEN
;
A
#
# COMPACT_ATOMS: atom_id res chain seq x y z
N MET A 1 26.34 45.78 2.82
CA MET A 1 26.67 44.38 3.13
C MET A 1 25.44 43.46 3.13
N ILE A 2 24.36 43.78 3.86
CA ILE A 2 23.12 42.94 3.90
C ILE A 2 22.36 42.87 2.56
N LYS A 3 22.33 43.96 1.78
CA LYS A 3 21.75 43.97 0.42
C LYS A 3 22.55 43.14 -0.59
N PHE A 4 23.88 43.08 -0.42
CA PHE A 4 24.76 42.28 -1.27
C PHE A 4 24.61 40.78 -0.97
N LEU A 5 24.38 40.42 0.29
CA LEU A 5 24.11 39.04 0.70
C LEU A 5 22.77 38.53 0.15
N HIS A 6 21.72 39.37 0.13
CA HIS A 6 20.43 39.02 -0.48
C HIS A 6 20.54 38.84 -2.00
N GLN A 7 21.32 39.67 -2.69
CA GLN A 7 21.52 39.56 -4.13
C GLN A 7 22.35 38.33 -4.51
N VAL A 8 23.32 37.94 -3.67
CA VAL A 8 24.12 36.72 -3.87
C VAL A 8 23.30 35.45 -3.58
N VAL A 9 22.43 35.45 -2.57
CA VAL A 9 21.52 34.32 -2.29
C VAL A 9 20.46 34.18 -3.39
N PHE A 10 19.93 35.29 -3.92
CA PHE A 10 18.98 35.26 -5.03
C PHE A 10 19.64 34.82 -6.35
N MET A 11 20.88 35.27 -6.62
CA MET A 11 21.67 34.81 -7.77
C MET A 11 22.04 33.33 -7.65
N LEU A 12 22.40 32.82 -6.47
CA LEU A 12 22.67 31.40 -6.25
C LEU A 12 21.39 30.55 -6.38
N GLY A 13 20.23 31.08 -5.98
CA GLY A 13 18.94 30.44 -6.21
C GLY A 13 18.57 30.33 -7.68
N VAL A 14 18.83 31.37 -8.48
CA VAL A 14 18.56 31.38 -9.93
C VAL A 14 19.59 30.56 -10.72
N LEU A 15 20.86 30.52 -10.27
CA LEU A 15 21.88 29.67 -10.91
C LEU A 15 21.63 28.17 -10.69
N CYS A 16 20.98 27.78 -9.58
CA CYS A 16 20.56 26.41 -9.33
C CYS A 16 19.36 25.96 -10.19
N ILE A 17 18.58 26.90 -10.74
CA ILE A 17 17.43 26.59 -11.61
C ILE A 17 17.85 26.48 -13.09
N HIS A 18 18.94 27.14 -13.50
CA HIS A 18 19.41 27.11 -14.90
C HIS A 18 20.47 26.04 -15.23
N MET A 19 20.83 25.17 -14.27
CA MET A 19 21.80 24.07 -14.48
C MET A 19 21.13 22.67 -14.52
N SER A 20 19.80 22.58 -14.63
CA SER A 20 19.06 21.31 -14.63
C SER A 20 18.56 20.82 -16.00
N ASP A 21 18.94 21.47 -17.11
CA ASP A 21 18.74 20.88 -18.43
C ASP A 21 19.84 19.85 -18.68
N SER A 22 19.48 18.57 -18.52
CA SER A 22 20.30 17.35 -18.71
C SER A 22 20.76 16.63 -17.42
N PHE A 23 19.89 16.51 -16.42
CA PHE A 23 20.01 15.45 -15.41
C PHE A 23 18.80 14.52 -15.48
N SER A 24 18.94 13.42 -16.23
CA SER A 24 18.09 12.25 -16.05
C SER A 24 18.45 11.62 -14.70
N LEU A 25 17.72 12.00 -13.66
CA LEU A 25 17.64 11.18 -12.45
C LEU A 25 16.92 9.88 -12.83
N GLN A 26 17.69 8.90 -13.31
CA GLN A 26 17.34 7.50 -13.10
C GLN A 26 17.28 7.31 -11.58
N SER A 27 16.09 7.46 -11.01
CA SER A 27 15.77 7.14 -9.63
C SER A 27 15.67 5.62 -9.45
N SER A 28 16.73 4.90 -9.83
CA SER A 28 16.88 3.47 -9.65
C SER A 28 17.70 3.17 -8.39
N SER A 29 17.34 3.72 -7.22
CA SER A 29 17.82 3.22 -5.90
C SER A 29 17.35 4.06 -4.69
N PHE A 30 16.04 4.13 -4.42
CA PHE A 30 15.57 4.55 -3.08
C PHE A 30 14.47 3.69 -2.45
N ILE A 31 14.11 2.57 -3.08
CA ILE A 31 13.31 1.51 -2.47
C ILE A 31 14.08 0.22 -2.70
N GLY A 32 14.90 -0.17 -1.71
CA GLY A 32 15.58 -1.46 -1.73
C GLY A 32 14.54 -2.58 -1.83
N SER A 33 14.74 -3.48 -2.80
CA SER A 33 14.09 -4.78 -2.85
C SER A 33 14.40 -5.54 -1.55
N TRP A 34 13.36 -5.94 -0.81
CA TRP A 34 13.45 -6.72 0.43
C TRP A 34 13.33 -8.24 0.20
N ASP A 35 13.59 -8.74 -1.01
CA ASP A 35 13.38 -10.15 -1.36
C ASP A 35 14.61 -11.07 -1.23
N ASN A 36 15.75 -10.60 -0.71
CA ASN A 36 16.91 -11.46 -0.48
C ASN A 36 17.54 -11.25 0.90
N TYR A 37 16.98 -11.90 1.93
CA TYR A 37 17.67 -12.13 3.20
C TYR A 37 18.57 -13.37 3.07
N GLN A 38 19.68 -13.22 2.35
CA GLN A 38 20.85 -14.10 2.48
C GLN A 38 21.98 -13.28 3.09
N VAL A 39 22.48 -13.80 4.20
CA VAL A 39 23.53 -13.27 5.08
C VAL A 39 24.68 -12.63 4.29
N ARG A 40 24.86 -11.30 4.40
CA ARG A 40 26.17 -10.66 4.21
C ARG A 40 26.42 -9.57 5.25
N LYS A 41 27.50 -9.77 6.00
CA LYS A 41 28.08 -8.82 6.96
C LYS A 41 28.71 -7.63 6.21
N SER A 42 28.61 -6.47 6.86
CA SER A 42 29.45 -5.27 6.73
C SER A 42 29.59 -4.63 5.35
N GLN A 43 28.96 -3.47 5.17
CA GLN A 43 29.66 -2.20 4.92
C GLN A 43 28.70 -1.01 5.04
N SER A 44 29.28 0.14 5.36
CA SER A 44 28.69 1.30 6.03
C SER A 44 28.12 2.39 5.10
N HIS A 45 27.08 3.06 5.62
CA HIS A 45 26.73 4.48 5.46
C HIS A 45 25.90 4.93 4.24
N GLY A 46 24.59 4.69 4.35
CA GLY A 46 23.57 5.73 4.24
C GLY A 46 22.56 5.52 5.36
N GLN A 47 22.41 6.47 6.29
CA GLN A 47 21.37 6.35 7.34
C GLN A 47 20.00 6.56 6.69
N VAL A 48 19.41 5.47 6.21
CA VAL A 48 17.98 5.44 5.86
C VAL A 48 17.22 5.73 7.15
N THR A 49 16.52 6.85 7.19
CA THR A 49 15.61 7.19 8.29
C THR A 49 14.48 6.16 8.31
N ARG A 50 14.53 5.22 9.26
CA ARG A 50 13.46 4.25 9.45
C ARG A 50 12.24 4.96 10.05
N ASN A 51 11.09 4.82 9.39
CA ASN A 51 9.81 5.40 9.82
C ASN A 51 9.07 4.56 10.87
N SER A 52 9.69 3.50 11.38
CA SER A 52 9.13 2.65 12.43
C SER A 52 10.23 1.83 13.10
N ILE A 53 10.04 1.54 14.38
CA ILE A 53 10.94 0.69 15.17
C ILE A 53 10.06 -0.36 15.85
N THR A 54 10.49 -1.61 15.79
CA THR A 54 9.83 -2.74 16.44
C THR A 54 10.54 -3.08 17.74
N MET A 55 9.80 -3.44 18.79
CA MET A 55 10.42 -3.94 20.01
C MET A 55 11.01 -5.34 19.75
N TYR A 56 12.19 -5.65 20.34
CA TYR A 56 12.89 -6.94 20.21
C TYR A 56 13.64 -7.21 18.89
N GLU A 57 13.89 -6.17 18.06
CA GLU A 57 14.94 -6.28 17.03
C GLU A 57 16.31 -6.43 17.71
N ASN A 58 17.11 -7.44 17.32
CA ASN A 58 18.43 -7.74 17.91
C ASN A 58 19.43 -6.55 17.90
N GLU A 59 19.16 -5.50 17.13
CA GLU A 59 19.99 -4.30 17.01
C GLU A 59 19.49 -3.12 17.88
N PHE A 60 18.29 -3.23 18.46
CA PHE A 60 17.61 -2.17 19.20
C PHE A 60 17.14 -2.69 20.56
N ASP A 61 18.09 -2.99 21.43
CA ASP A 61 17.78 -3.07 22.85
C ASP A 61 17.27 -1.70 23.34
N PRO A 62 16.24 -1.66 24.20
CA PRO A 62 15.83 -0.42 24.83
C PRO A 62 17.09 0.20 25.46
N PRO A 63 17.37 1.49 25.20
CA PRO A 63 18.58 2.14 25.68
C PRO A 63 18.68 1.87 27.18
N SER A 64 19.80 1.28 27.60
CA SER A 64 20.05 1.05 29.03
C SER A 64 19.78 2.35 29.77
N LYS A 65 19.26 2.30 31.02
CA LYS A 65 18.85 3.49 31.79
C LYS A 65 19.92 4.62 31.80
N LYS A 66 21.19 4.31 31.53
CA LYS A 66 22.33 5.24 31.42
C LYS A 66 22.47 5.95 30.06
N ALA A 67 21.93 5.42 28.96
CA ALA A 67 22.09 5.93 27.59
C ALA A 67 20.97 6.88 27.11
N VAL A 68 19.82 6.93 27.82
CA VAL A 68 18.62 7.67 27.40
C VAL A 68 18.79 9.19 27.46
N ALA A 69 19.78 9.70 28.20
CA ALA A 69 19.89 11.13 28.51
C ALA A 69 20.30 12.04 27.33
N LYS A 70 20.67 11.51 26.15
CA LYS A 70 21.23 12.35 25.05
C LYS A 70 20.37 12.49 23.79
N LYS A 71 19.20 11.87 23.66
CA LYS A 71 18.30 12.08 22.50
C LYS A 71 16.83 12.20 22.94
N HIS A 72 16.31 13.43 22.96
CA HIS A 72 14.95 13.74 23.41
C HIS A 72 13.85 12.99 22.63
N LEU A 73 13.97 12.81 21.31
CA LEU A 73 12.97 12.05 20.52
C LEU A 73 12.95 10.56 20.86
N ALA A 74 14.13 9.94 21.03
CA ALA A 74 14.23 8.52 21.38
C ALA A 74 13.57 8.24 22.73
N SER A 75 13.61 9.21 23.66
CA SER A 75 13.02 9.04 24.99
C SER A 75 11.49 8.95 24.98
N GLY A 76 10.80 9.60 24.04
CA GLY A 76 9.34 9.56 23.96
C GLY A 76 8.81 8.24 23.40
N PHE A 77 9.47 7.75 22.34
CA PHE A 77 9.11 6.49 21.66
C PHE A 77 9.20 5.29 22.59
N TRP A 78 10.34 5.13 23.29
CA TRP A 78 10.55 4.00 24.19
C TRP A 78 9.59 4.02 25.38
N LYS A 79 9.25 5.23 25.87
CA LYS A 79 8.23 5.38 26.91
C LYS A 79 6.86 4.95 26.39
N ALA A 80 6.48 5.35 25.17
CA ALA A 80 5.18 5.00 24.61
C ALA A 80 5.01 3.49 24.47
N LEU A 81 6.06 2.80 23.99
CA LEU A 81 6.11 1.35 23.92
C LEU A 81 6.04 0.69 25.32
N ASP A 82 6.92 1.07 26.23
CA ASP A 82 6.98 0.49 27.59
C ASP A 82 5.66 0.70 28.36
N TYR A 83 5.06 1.89 28.26
CA TYR A 83 3.75 2.15 28.87
C TYR A 83 2.63 1.30 28.25
N THR A 84 2.61 1.18 26.92
CA THR A 84 1.56 0.40 26.25
C THR A 84 1.72 -1.08 26.54
N GLU A 85 2.94 -1.62 26.56
CA GLU A 85 3.21 -3.01 26.92
C GLU A 85 2.79 -3.31 28.36
N LYS A 86 3.19 -2.46 29.32
CA LYS A 86 2.75 -2.58 30.73
C LYS A 86 1.23 -2.52 30.84
N TRP A 87 0.60 -1.59 30.14
CA TRP A 87 -0.85 -1.46 30.11
C TRP A 87 -1.52 -2.72 29.55
N VAL A 88 -1.03 -3.29 28.44
CA VAL A 88 -1.55 -4.56 27.89
C VAL A 88 -1.36 -5.69 28.91
N ALA A 89 -0.15 -5.84 29.47
CA ALA A 89 0.17 -6.88 30.44
C ALA A 89 -0.72 -6.80 31.70
N GLU A 90 -0.96 -5.59 32.21
CA GLU A 90 -1.86 -5.36 33.34
C GLU A 90 -3.30 -5.75 33.00
N ASN A 91 -3.84 -5.32 31.86
CA ASN A 91 -5.20 -5.66 31.45
C ASN A 91 -5.37 -7.18 31.23
N LEU A 92 -4.38 -7.85 30.64
CA LEU A 92 -4.35 -9.31 30.50
C LEU A 92 -4.32 -9.99 31.87
N SER A 93 -3.49 -9.53 32.80
CA SER A 93 -3.37 -10.10 34.16
C SER A 93 -4.64 -9.94 35.01
N ARG A 94 -5.45 -8.90 34.74
CA ARG A 94 -6.74 -8.67 35.41
C ARG A 94 -7.85 -9.55 34.83
N SER A 95 -7.71 -10.02 33.59
CA SER A 95 -8.69 -10.84 32.87
C SER A 95 -8.53 -12.35 33.09
N LYS A 96 -8.13 -12.76 34.31
CA LYS A 96 -7.69 -14.13 34.68
C LYS A 96 -8.66 -15.28 34.39
N LYS A 97 -9.95 -15.02 34.14
CA LYS A 97 -10.96 -16.08 33.92
C LYS A 97 -11.12 -16.51 32.46
N ASP A 98 -10.74 -15.68 31.48
CA ASP A 98 -10.99 -15.97 30.06
C ASP A 98 -9.71 -16.14 29.21
N TYR A 99 -8.52 -15.86 29.77
CA TYR A 99 -7.29 -15.68 28.98
C TYR A 99 -6.27 -16.83 29.02
N GLN A 100 -6.53 -17.94 29.74
CA GLN A 100 -5.59 -19.07 29.81
C GLN A 100 -5.29 -19.73 28.44
N THR A 101 -6.10 -19.46 27.41
CA THR A 101 -5.92 -19.97 26.04
C THR A 101 -5.17 -19.03 25.10
N ILE A 102 -4.91 -17.78 25.49
CA ILE A 102 -4.35 -16.77 24.60
C ILE A 102 -2.82 -16.75 24.75
N LYS A 103 -2.15 -17.79 24.23
CA LYS A 103 -0.73 -17.73 23.87
C LYS A 103 -0.55 -16.96 22.55
N LYS A 104 -1.11 -15.74 22.46
CA LYS A 104 -0.93 -14.91 21.27
C LYS A 104 0.45 -14.28 21.35
N GLU A 105 1.25 -14.48 20.31
CA GLU A 105 2.42 -13.64 20.08
C GLU A 105 1.91 -12.21 19.86
N VAL A 106 2.33 -11.28 20.70
CA VAL A 106 2.01 -9.86 20.57
C VAL A 106 3.27 -9.14 20.10
N GLY A 107 3.22 -8.55 18.91
CA GLY A 107 4.24 -7.60 18.44
C GLY A 107 3.84 -6.18 18.82
N TYR A 108 4.81 -5.33 19.16
CA TYR A 108 4.61 -3.91 19.47
C TYR A 108 5.47 -3.05 18.58
N ASP A 109 4.81 -2.14 17.86
CA ASP A 109 5.44 -1.23 16.93
C ASP A 109 4.97 0.20 17.23
N CYS A 110 5.86 1.16 17.05
CA CYS A 110 5.48 2.57 17.10
C CYS A 110 5.62 3.21 15.72
N GLU A 111 4.60 3.96 15.33
CA GLU A 111 4.64 4.86 14.19
C GLU A 111 5.37 6.15 14.60
N LEU A 112 6.37 6.54 13.81
CA LEU A 112 7.22 7.70 14.09
C LEU A 112 6.87 8.91 13.22
N ASN A 113 6.02 8.73 12.22
CA ASN A 113 5.56 9.82 11.38
C ASN A 113 4.77 10.86 12.19
N LEU A 114 5.18 12.12 12.04
CA LEU A 114 4.49 13.29 12.61
C LEU A 114 3.33 13.76 11.72
N SER A 115 3.42 13.48 10.41
CA SER A 115 2.39 13.83 9.44
C SER A 115 1.27 12.80 9.45
N THR A 116 0.02 13.25 9.51
CA THR A 116 -1.18 12.40 9.42
C THR A 116 -1.14 11.47 8.23
N LEU A 117 -0.80 11.97 7.04
CA LEU A 117 -0.77 11.17 5.81
C LEU A 117 0.35 10.13 5.86
N GLY A 118 1.48 10.47 6.46
CA GLY A 118 2.55 9.52 6.73
C GLY A 118 2.13 8.43 7.72
N SER A 119 1.37 8.79 8.76
CA SER A 119 0.81 7.82 9.72
C SER A 119 -0.25 6.90 9.06
N ILE A 120 -1.10 7.43 8.18
CA ILE A 120 -2.05 6.63 7.39
C ILE A 120 -1.30 5.65 6.47
N ALA A 121 -0.26 6.11 5.77
CA ALA A 121 0.61 5.21 5.00
C ALA A 121 1.24 4.14 5.91
N GLY A 122 1.64 4.53 7.13
CA GLY A 122 2.11 3.65 8.19
C GLY A 122 1.13 2.54 8.57
N ILE A 123 -0.16 2.86 8.69
CA ILE A 123 -1.23 1.89 8.98
C ILE A 123 -1.35 0.87 7.85
N PHE A 124 -1.45 1.33 6.59
CA PHE A 124 -1.53 0.44 5.42
C PHE A 124 -0.29 -0.45 5.29
N ARG A 125 0.91 0.09 5.55
CA ARG A 125 2.15 -0.67 5.62
C ARG A 125 2.05 -1.83 6.63
N ARG A 126 1.43 -1.62 7.80
CA ARG A 126 1.25 -2.70 8.80
C ARG A 126 0.25 -3.75 8.37
N PHE A 127 -0.82 -3.37 7.68
CA PHE A 127 -1.73 -4.33 7.07
C PHE A 127 -1.05 -5.14 5.95
N LYS A 128 -0.27 -4.49 5.08
CA LYS A 128 0.58 -5.17 4.08
C LYS A 128 1.52 -6.18 4.73
N GLU A 129 2.27 -5.78 5.75
CA GLU A 129 3.17 -6.71 6.47
C GLU A 129 2.41 -7.85 7.15
N ALA A 130 1.21 -7.60 7.67
CA ALA A 130 0.35 -8.62 8.24
C ALA A 130 -0.07 -9.66 7.19
N ASN A 131 -0.47 -9.23 5.99
CA ASN A 131 -0.72 -10.12 4.85
C ASN A 131 0.53 -10.95 4.51
N GLN A 132 1.69 -10.30 4.40
CA GLN A 132 2.94 -11.01 4.10
C GLN A 132 3.35 -12.03 5.18
N ARG A 133 3.04 -11.79 6.46
CA ARG A 133 3.25 -12.76 7.54
C ARG A 133 2.29 -13.95 7.40
N VAL A 134 1.02 -13.70 7.08
CA VAL A 134 0.03 -14.74 6.79
C VAL A 134 0.49 -15.62 5.63
N GLU A 135 0.92 -15.01 4.52
CA GLU A 135 1.37 -15.76 3.34
C GLU A 135 2.63 -16.59 3.62
N ARG A 136 3.59 -16.04 4.39
CA ARG A 136 4.75 -16.82 4.85
C ARG A 136 4.35 -18.00 5.72
N TYR A 137 3.39 -17.82 6.62
CA TYR A 137 2.88 -18.91 7.44
C TYR A 137 2.23 -20.00 6.57
N LYS A 138 1.34 -19.63 5.63
CA LYS A 138 0.72 -20.57 4.68
C LYS A 138 1.78 -21.39 3.94
N ARG A 139 2.83 -20.74 3.43
CA ARG A 139 3.94 -21.42 2.75
C ARG A 139 4.71 -22.37 3.67
N SER A 140 4.93 -21.98 4.93
CA SER A 140 5.68 -22.79 5.90
C SER A 140 4.98 -24.09 6.31
N VAL A 141 3.68 -24.19 6.08
CA VAL A 141 2.87 -25.38 6.39
C VAL A 141 2.44 -26.17 5.15
N ILE A 142 2.94 -25.79 3.96
CA ILE A 142 2.82 -26.60 2.75
C ILE A 142 3.49 -27.97 3.01
N GLY A 143 2.81 -29.05 2.61
CA GLY A 143 3.28 -30.43 2.85
C GLY A 143 2.99 -30.97 4.26
N VAL A 144 2.52 -30.15 5.20
CA VAL A 144 2.07 -30.62 6.52
C VAL A 144 0.63 -31.12 6.43
N ASP A 145 0.32 -32.21 7.15
CA ASP A 145 -1.06 -32.70 7.33
C ASP A 145 -1.93 -31.63 8.00
N LEU A 146 -2.90 -31.08 7.27
CA LEU A 146 -3.78 -30.00 7.73
C LEU A 146 -4.57 -30.37 8.99
N LYS A 147 -4.84 -31.66 9.23
CA LYS A 147 -5.51 -32.11 10.46
C LYS A 147 -4.67 -31.85 11.71
N LYS A 148 -3.35 -31.72 11.53
CA LYS A 148 -2.39 -31.40 12.60
C LYS A 148 -2.06 -29.91 12.67
N VAL A 149 -2.41 -29.14 11.64
CA VAL A 149 -2.15 -27.70 11.62
C VAL A 149 -3.13 -27.00 12.57
N LYS A 150 -2.58 -26.43 13.64
CA LYS A 150 -3.35 -25.60 14.58
C LYS A 150 -3.67 -24.25 13.95
N THR A 151 -4.75 -23.62 14.42
CA THR A 151 -5.03 -22.21 14.08
C THR A 151 -3.83 -21.34 14.47
N TRP A 152 -3.34 -20.53 13.54
CA TRP A 152 -2.32 -19.54 13.82
C TRP A 152 -2.99 -18.21 14.12
N GLU A 153 -2.66 -17.64 15.27
CA GLU A 153 -3.16 -16.34 15.72
C GLU A 153 -1.99 -15.48 16.18
N ARG A 154 -1.94 -14.25 15.70
CA ARG A 154 -0.94 -13.26 16.11
C ARG A 154 -1.59 -11.89 16.22
N THR A 155 -1.19 -11.14 17.22
CA THR A 155 -1.67 -9.78 17.42
C THR A 155 -0.51 -8.81 17.22
N HIS A 156 -0.77 -7.71 16.54
CA HIS A 156 0.21 -6.65 16.34
C HIS A 156 -0.38 -5.33 16.83
N VAL A 157 0.29 -4.69 17.78
CA VAL A 157 -0.10 -3.42 18.37
C VAL A 157 0.74 -2.30 17.76
N LEU A 158 0.12 -1.40 17.02
CA LEU A 158 0.71 -0.21 16.45
C LEU A 158 0.34 1.03 17.29
N ILE A 159 1.34 1.70 17.85
CA ILE A 159 1.20 2.88 18.70
C ILE A 159 1.52 4.12 17.86
N MET A 160 0.67 5.15 17.91
CA MET A 160 0.83 6.38 17.12
C MET A 160 0.85 7.62 18.03
N PRO A 161 1.91 7.80 18.83
CA PRO A 161 1.92 8.80 19.90
C PRO A 161 2.24 10.22 19.42
N PHE A 162 2.69 10.39 18.18
CA PHE A 162 3.23 11.66 17.67
C PHE A 162 2.41 12.29 16.53
N CYS A 163 1.30 11.67 16.14
CA CYS A 163 0.39 12.25 15.15
C CYS A 163 -0.61 13.14 15.87
N ASP A 164 -0.49 14.47 15.72
CA ASP A 164 -1.34 15.44 16.41
C ASP A 164 -2.83 15.22 16.14
N LEU A 165 -3.20 14.84 14.90
CA LEU A 165 -4.58 14.57 14.53
C LEU A 165 -5.13 13.33 15.25
N PHE A 166 -4.29 12.33 15.48
CA PHE A 166 -4.72 11.11 16.17
C PHE A 166 -4.84 11.31 17.68
N GLY A 167 -4.38 12.44 18.22
CA GLY A 167 -4.68 12.82 19.60
C GLY A 167 -6.16 13.11 19.84
N ASP A 168 -6.92 13.48 18.81
CA ASP A 168 -8.37 13.56 18.88
C ASP A 168 -9.00 12.20 18.56
N PHE A 169 -9.85 11.71 19.47
CA PHE A 169 -10.44 10.39 19.35
C PHE A 169 -11.38 10.26 18.14
N GLU A 170 -12.17 11.29 17.86
CA GLU A 170 -13.18 11.25 16.81
C GLU A 170 -12.51 11.27 15.43
N SER A 171 -11.53 12.16 15.23
CA SER A 171 -10.69 12.18 14.03
C SER A 171 -9.98 10.84 13.81
N PHE A 172 -9.37 10.28 14.86
CA PHE A 172 -8.70 8.98 14.79
C PHE A 172 -9.65 7.85 14.37
N LEU A 173 -10.82 7.78 15.01
CA LEU A 173 -11.81 6.74 14.74
C LEU A 173 -12.39 6.86 13.32
N ASN A 174 -12.70 8.08 12.87
CA ASN A 174 -13.23 8.34 11.54
C ASN A 174 -12.25 7.87 10.45
N ILE A 175 -10.96 8.17 10.61
CA ILE A 175 -9.91 7.73 9.67
C ILE A 175 -9.80 6.21 9.65
N LEU A 176 -9.81 5.55 10.81
CA LEU A 176 -9.74 4.10 10.86
C LEU A 176 -10.96 3.41 10.25
N ASN A 177 -12.15 3.96 10.46
CA ASN A 177 -13.36 3.43 9.83
C ASN A 177 -13.28 3.56 8.30
N ALA A 178 -12.82 4.71 7.79
CA ALA A 178 -12.61 4.90 6.36
C ALA A 178 -11.55 3.94 5.79
N ILE A 179 -10.46 3.69 6.52
CA ILE A 179 -9.45 2.69 6.14
C ILE A 179 -10.04 1.27 6.11
N GLU A 180 -10.78 0.85 7.13
CA GLU A 180 -11.39 -0.49 7.15
C GLU A 180 -12.45 -0.66 6.05
N GLU A 181 -13.24 0.37 5.76
CA GLU A 181 -14.18 0.38 4.63
C GLU A 181 -13.43 0.23 3.30
N ALA A 182 -12.39 1.03 3.07
CA ALA A 182 -11.54 0.96 1.89
C ALA A 182 -10.89 -0.42 1.72
N ARG A 183 -10.41 -1.03 2.81
CA ARG A 183 -9.83 -2.39 2.79
C ARG A 183 -10.88 -3.45 2.50
N SER A 184 -12.07 -3.32 3.06
CA SER A 184 -13.21 -4.20 2.77
C SER A 184 -13.60 -4.12 1.30
N ASN A 185 -13.70 -2.91 0.76
CA ASN A 185 -13.97 -2.65 -0.66
C ASN A 185 -12.87 -3.24 -1.55
N ALA A 186 -11.60 -3.05 -1.20
CA ALA A 186 -10.47 -3.55 -1.97
C ALA A 186 -10.39 -5.08 -2.03
N LYS A 187 -10.82 -5.80 -0.98
CA LYS A 187 -10.93 -7.26 -1.03
C LYS A 187 -11.84 -7.74 -2.17
N SER A 188 -12.92 -6.99 -2.46
CA SER A 188 -13.80 -7.30 -3.58
C SER A 188 -13.18 -7.01 -4.96
N LEU A 189 -12.14 -6.17 -5.02
CA LEU A 189 -11.43 -5.83 -6.26
C LEU A 189 -10.40 -6.90 -6.65
N VAL A 190 -9.75 -7.51 -5.66
CA VAL A 190 -8.71 -8.54 -5.85
C VAL A 190 -9.32 -9.88 -6.27
N THR A 191 -10.53 -10.17 -5.80
CA THR A 191 -11.17 -11.45 -6.08
C THR A 191 -11.88 -11.48 -7.43
N ASN A 192 -11.10 -11.63 -8.50
CA ASN A 192 -11.49 -12.60 -9.52
C ASN A 192 -11.10 -14.00 -9.04
N GLY A 193 -11.48 -14.35 -7.80
CA GLY A 193 -11.20 -15.66 -7.23
C GLY A 193 -11.81 -16.80 -8.05
N VAL A 194 -12.73 -16.50 -8.97
CA VAL A 194 -13.23 -17.43 -9.98
C VAL A 194 -12.17 -17.73 -11.04
N ILE A 195 -11.38 -16.75 -11.48
CA ILE A 195 -10.31 -16.95 -12.46
C ILE A 195 -9.13 -17.66 -11.82
N ASP A 196 -8.69 -17.23 -10.64
CA ASP A 196 -7.59 -17.88 -9.92
C ASP A 196 -7.95 -19.34 -9.59
N LYS A 197 -9.14 -19.59 -9.01
CA LYS A 197 -9.62 -20.96 -8.74
C LYS A 197 -9.77 -21.79 -10.01
N LYS A 198 -10.17 -21.18 -11.15
CA LYS A 198 -10.22 -21.89 -12.43
C LYS A 198 -8.83 -22.20 -12.96
N MET A 199 -7.87 -21.28 -12.83
CA MET A 199 -6.47 -21.50 -13.22
C MET A 199 -5.81 -22.58 -12.35
N ASP A 200 -6.07 -22.59 -11.05
CA ASP A 200 -5.59 -23.62 -10.12
C ASP A 200 -6.21 -25.00 -10.42
N ALA A 201 -7.51 -25.02 -10.77
CA ALA A 201 -8.19 -26.23 -11.22
C ALA A 201 -7.62 -26.75 -12.55
N ILE A 202 -7.28 -25.86 -13.49
CA ILE A 202 -6.70 -26.22 -14.80
C ILE A 202 -5.26 -26.73 -14.64
N THR A 203 -4.45 -26.09 -13.81
CA THR A 203 -3.03 -26.46 -13.60
C THR A 203 -2.87 -27.72 -12.75
N GLY A 204 -3.96 -28.26 -12.20
CA GLY A 204 -3.92 -29.41 -11.28
C GLY A 204 -3.23 -29.09 -9.96
N ASN A 205 -2.92 -27.82 -9.71
CA ASN A 205 -2.25 -27.35 -8.51
C ASN A 205 -3.26 -27.20 -7.36
N THR A 206 -3.89 -28.31 -7.02
CA THR A 206 -4.90 -28.44 -5.95
C THR A 206 -4.32 -28.25 -4.54
N ASP A 207 -3.01 -27.98 -4.42
CA ASP A 207 -2.34 -27.74 -3.15
C ASP A 207 -2.51 -26.30 -2.62
N GLU A 208 -3.12 -25.39 -3.39
CA GLU A 208 -3.64 -24.11 -2.89
C GLU A 208 -4.91 -24.36 -2.04
N ARG A 209 -4.66 -24.95 -0.87
CA ARG A 209 -5.66 -25.25 0.16
C ARG A 209 -6.41 -23.97 0.51
N ASP A 210 -7.74 -24.01 0.54
CA ASP A 210 -8.51 -22.86 0.97
C ASP A 210 -8.19 -22.54 2.46
N TRP A 211 -7.72 -21.33 2.72
CA TRP A 211 -7.43 -20.82 4.07
C TRP A 211 -8.45 -19.75 4.45
N ASN A 212 -9.00 -19.86 5.65
CA ASN A 212 -9.75 -18.75 6.25
C ASN A 212 -8.75 -17.77 6.89
N VAL A 213 -8.47 -16.68 6.16
CA VAL A 213 -7.62 -15.58 6.62
C VAL A 213 -8.51 -14.44 7.10
N ALA A 214 -8.28 -13.99 8.34
CA ALA A 214 -8.86 -12.76 8.87
C ALA A 214 -7.74 -11.84 9.36
N ILE A 215 -7.75 -10.60 8.89
CA ILE A 215 -6.88 -9.52 9.35
C ILE A 215 -7.77 -8.33 9.67
N ASN A 216 -7.94 -8.05 10.96
CA ASN A 216 -8.87 -7.05 11.47
C ASN A 216 -8.11 -5.97 12.25
N GLY A 217 -8.39 -4.70 11.98
CA GLY A 217 -7.98 -3.59 12.83
C GLY A 217 -9.00 -3.32 13.94
N THR A 218 -8.53 -2.95 15.12
CA THR A 218 -9.37 -2.43 16.21
C THR A 218 -8.64 -1.27 16.87
N SER A 219 -9.35 -0.15 17.08
CA SER A 219 -8.79 1.03 17.72
C SER A 219 -8.86 0.93 19.23
N LEU A 220 -7.82 1.46 19.89
CA LEU A 220 -7.77 1.75 21.31
C LEU A 220 -7.27 3.19 21.45
N HIS A 221 -7.96 4.01 22.24
CA HIS A 221 -7.63 5.43 22.38
C HIS A 221 -7.69 5.88 23.84
N PRO A 222 -6.86 6.84 24.29
CA PRO A 222 -6.89 7.37 25.66
C PRO A 222 -8.26 7.87 26.09
N ASP A 223 -8.90 8.64 25.22
CA ASP A 223 -10.20 9.24 25.50
C ASP A 223 -11.39 8.31 25.23
N PHE A 224 -11.16 7.01 24.98
CA PHE A 224 -12.24 6.06 24.80
C PHE A 224 -13.06 5.94 26.09
N LYS A 225 -14.18 6.67 26.16
CA LYS A 225 -15.16 6.60 27.26
C LYS A 225 -16.34 5.75 26.79
N TYR A 226 -16.35 4.47 27.16
CA TYR A 226 -17.48 3.61 26.86
C TYR A 226 -18.71 4.07 27.68
N LYS A 227 -19.76 4.55 27.01
CA LYS A 227 -21.03 4.97 27.65
C LYS A 227 -21.95 3.81 28.04
N GLY A 228 -21.49 2.56 27.96
CA GLY A 228 -22.25 1.36 28.34
C GLY A 228 -21.87 0.81 29.72
N VAL A 229 -22.90 0.45 30.50
CA VAL A 229 -22.90 -0.05 31.88
C VAL A 229 -21.70 -0.97 32.22
N GLY A 230 -20.86 -0.55 33.18
CA GLY A 230 -20.08 -1.43 34.06
C GLY A 230 -18.66 -1.89 33.66
N ILE A 231 -18.18 -1.64 32.43
CA ILE A 231 -16.84 -2.12 31.97
C ILE A 231 -15.91 -0.96 31.53
N ALA A 232 -16.31 0.28 31.79
CA ALA A 232 -15.82 1.49 31.11
C ALA A 232 -14.34 1.86 31.30
N HIS A 233 -13.60 1.29 32.26
CA HIS A 233 -12.18 1.61 32.48
C HIS A 233 -11.18 0.68 31.78
N ARG A 234 -11.63 -0.32 31.02
CA ARG A 234 -10.76 -1.43 30.56
C ARG A 234 -10.14 -1.27 29.16
N ARG A 235 -10.36 -0.15 28.45
CA ARG A 235 -9.94 0.00 27.04
C ARG A 235 -9.29 1.34 26.68
N GLN A 236 -8.89 2.13 27.67
CA GLN A 236 -8.17 3.38 27.43
C GLN A 236 -6.67 3.09 27.29
N SER A 237 -6.16 3.09 26.06
CA SER A 237 -4.72 3.01 25.80
C SER A 237 -4.06 4.34 26.17
N PRO A 238 -2.82 4.38 26.68
CA PRO A 238 -2.12 5.64 26.94
C PRO A 238 -1.87 6.50 25.68
N TYR A 239 -1.96 5.89 24.49
CA TYR A 239 -1.76 6.57 23.20
C TYR A 239 -2.78 6.07 22.15
N PRO A 240 -3.02 6.83 21.08
CA PRO A 240 -3.75 6.33 19.92
C PRO A 240 -3.09 5.04 19.42
N THR A 241 -3.84 3.95 19.41
CA THR A 241 -3.31 2.61 19.21
C THR A 241 -4.22 1.83 18.27
N LEU A 242 -3.62 1.16 17.29
CA LEU A 242 -4.29 0.23 16.39
C LEU A 242 -3.84 -1.19 16.72
N VAL A 243 -4.79 -2.07 17.00
CA VAL A 243 -4.56 -3.50 17.20
C VAL A 243 -4.93 -4.23 15.92
N ILE A 244 -3.96 -4.91 15.31
CA ILE A 244 -4.14 -5.73 14.12
C ILE A 244 -4.11 -7.19 14.55
N ASP A 245 -5.27 -7.83 14.51
CA ASP A 245 -5.40 -9.26 14.78
C ASP A 245 -5.31 -10.04 13.47
N MET A 246 -4.34 -10.95 13.40
CA MET A 246 -4.16 -11.89 12.31
C MET A 246 -4.61 -13.27 12.77
N LYS A 247 -5.45 -13.91 11.96
CA LYS A 247 -5.95 -15.25 12.23
C LYS A 247 -5.99 -16.06 10.94
N VAL A 248 -5.34 -17.21 10.97
CA VAL A 248 -5.27 -18.13 9.84
C VAL A 248 -5.75 -19.49 10.31
N LYS A 249 -6.84 -19.95 9.68
CA LYS A 249 -7.47 -21.25 9.96
C LYS A 249 -7.47 -22.10 8.70
N PRO A 250 -6.96 -23.34 8.73
CA PRO A 250 -7.20 -24.27 7.64
C PRO A 250 -8.71 -24.55 7.55
N ILE A 251 -9.27 -24.61 6.35
CA ILE A 251 -10.66 -25.02 6.18
C ILE A 251 -10.74 -26.53 6.45
N GLN A 252 -11.39 -26.91 7.56
CA GLN A 252 -11.47 -28.31 8.01
C GLN A 252 -12.54 -29.13 7.27
N HIS A 253 -13.34 -28.48 6.41
CA HIS A 253 -14.43 -29.11 5.70
C HIS A 253 -14.26 -28.95 4.19
N TYR A 254 -13.69 -29.96 3.55
CA TYR A 254 -14.36 -30.50 2.38
C TYR A 254 -15.16 -31.70 2.90
N ASP A 255 -16.37 -31.45 3.42
CA ASP A 255 -17.41 -32.39 3.01
C ASP A 255 -17.29 -32.41 1.50
N LYS A 256 -17.06 -33.59 0.91
CA LYS A 256 -16.99 -33.74 -0.53
C LYS A 256 -18.33 -33.21 -1.07
N VAL A 257 -18.40 -31.90 -1.32
CA VAL A 257 -19.31 -31.36 -2.31
C VAL A 257 -18.85 -32.13 -3.53
N LYS A 258 -19.64 -33.13 -3.91
CA LYS A 258 -19.52 -33.70 -5.24
C LYS A 258 -19.77 -32.49 -6.12
N GLU A 259 -18.69 -31.81 -6.51
CA GLU A 259 -18.78 -30.89 -7.63
C GLU A 259 -19.47 -31.72 -8.72
N PRO A 260 -20.62 -31.26 -9.24
CA PRO A 260 -21.26 -31.96 -10.33
C PRO A 260 -20.19 -32.15 -11.38
N LEU A 261 -19.91 -33.42 -11.71
CA LEU A 261 -18.98 -33.75 -12.79
C LEU A 261 -19.36 -32.86 -13.98
N PRO A 262 -18.39 -32.16 -14.61
CA PRO A 262 -18.68 -31.28 -15.73
C PRO A 262 -19.53 -32.07 -16.71
N VAL A 263 -20.72 -31.54 -17.01
CA VAL A 263 -21.66 -32.24 -17.90
C VAL A 263 -21.02 -32.24 -19.29
N ALA A 264 -21.27 -33.25 -20.11
CA ALA A 264 -20.67 -33.35 -21.45
C ALA A 264 -20.84 -32.07 -22.30
N SER A 265 -21.89 -31.29 -22.04
CA SER A 265 -22.12 -29.97 -22.65
C SER A 265 -21.08 -28.91 -22.27
N ASP A 266 -20.56 -28.94 -21.04
CA ASP A 266 -19.53 -28.00 -20.57
C ASP A 266 -18.17 -28.34 -21.17
N VAL A 267 -17.88 -29.64 -21.31
CA VAL A 267 -16.70 -30.14 -22.02
C VAL A 267 -16.77 -29.74 -23.51
N GLN A 268 -17.91 -29.96 -24.17
CA GLN A 268 -18.10 -29.52 -25.57
C GLN A 268 -17.97 -28.01 -25.75
N LYS A 269 -18.47 -27.20 -24.81
CA LYS A 269 -18.29 -25.74 -24.86
C LYS A 269 -16.81 -25.36 -24.74
N LEU A 270 -16.07 -25.98 -23.83
CA LEU A 270 -14.63 -25.74 -23.68
C LEU A 270 -13.87 -26.20 -24.92
N GLU A 271 -14.15 -27.39 -25.45
CA GLU A 271 -13.57 -27.89 -26.70
C GLU A 271 -13.88 -26.94 -27.87
N SER A 272 -15.10 -26.41 -27.96
CA SER A 272 -15.46 -25.43 -29.00
C SER A 272 -14.70 -24.11 -28.86
N LEU A 273 -14.43 -23.65 -27.64
CA LEU A 273 -13.64 -22.44 -27.38
C LEU A 273 -12.16 -22.66 -27.72
N PHE A 274 -11.60 -23.83 -27.37
CA PHE A 274 -10.23 -24.19 -27.75
C PHE A 274 -10.10 -24.40 -29.25
N ALA A 275 -11.08 -25.02 -29.90
CA ALA A 275 -11.13 -25.16 -31.35
C ALA A 275 -11.24 -23.79 -32.04
N LEU A 276 -12.04 -22.85 -31.50
CA LEU A 276 -12.11 -21.48 -32.01
C LEU A 276 -10.77 -20.76 -31.86
N SER A 277 -10.12 -20.89 -30.70
CA SER A 277 -8.80 -20.30 -30.45
C SER A 277 -7.71 -20.90 -31.36
N ALA A 278 -7.76 -22.20 -31.63
CA ALA A 278 -6.85 -22.89 -32.53
C ALA A 278 -7.12 -22.52 -34.00
N ALA A 279 -8.39 -22.34 -34.38
CA ALA A 279 -8.79 -21.88 -35.71
C ALA A 279 -8.33 -20.44 -35.98
N ILE A 280 -8.47 -19.55 -35.00
CA ILE A 280 -7.97 -18.17 -35.08
C ILE A 280 -6.44 -18.16 -35.21
N ALA A 281 -5.73 -19.06 -34.52
CA ALA A 281 -4.28 -19.23 -34.66
C ALA A 281 -3.90 -19.84 -36.03
N SER A 282 -4.74 -20.69 -36.61
CA SER A 282 -4.49 -21.31 -37.91
C SER A 282 -4.79 -20.39 -39.09
N ASP A 283 -5.76 -19.48 -38.98
CA ASP A 283 -6.06 -18.47 -40.01
C ASP A 283 -4.93 -17.43 -40.14
N THR A 284 -4.11 -17.25 -39.10
CA THR A 284 -2.83 -16.53 -39.19
C THR A 284 -1.69 -17.33 -39.83
N SER A 285 -1.89 -18.62 -40.10
CA SER A 285 -0.86 -19.54 -40.62
C SER A 285 -1.12 -20.05 -42.04
N SER A 286 -2.25 -19.69 -42.66
CA SER A 286 -2.55 -20.03 -44.06
C SER A 286 -2.12 -18.92 -45.03
N SER A 287 -0.83 -18.59 -45.00
CA SER A 287 -0.10 -18.11 -46.19
C SER A 287 1.17 -18.94 -46.31
N ASP A 288 1.30 -19.60 -47.46
CA ASP A 288 2.32 -20.56 -47.87
C ASP A 288 3.73 -20.41 -47.26
N GLY A 289 4.25 -21.53 -46.74
CA GLY A 289 5.61 -21.97 -47.10
C GLY A 289 6.85 -21.32 -46.47
N HIS A 290 6.75 -20.46 -45.45
CA HIS A 290 7.93 -19.83 -44.81
C HIS A 290 7.99 -19.87 -43.27
N ASN A 291 7.40 -20.90 -42.61
CA ASN A 291 7.33 -20.90 -41.14
C ASN A 291 8.62 -21.30 -40.38
N HIS A 292 9.69 -21.74 -41.07
CA HIS A 292 11.03 -21.77 -40.46
C HIS A 292 11.81 -20.46 -40.67
N ASP A 293 11.46 -19.68 -41.70
CA ASP A 293 12.09 -18.39 -41.96
C ASP A 293 11.47 -17.25 -41.16
N ILE A 294 10.32 -17.41 -40.49
CA ILE A 294 9.76 -16.31 -39.66
C ILE A 294 10.51 -16.20 -38.32
N PHE A 295 10.80 -17.32 -37.65
CA PHE A 295 11.57 -17.29 -36.41
C PHE A 295 13.06 -17.00 -36.68
N ASP A 296 13.60 -17.51 -37.79
CA ASP A 296 14.96 -17.15 -38.22
C ASP A 296 15.02 -15.75 -38.87
N SER A 297 13.95 -15.19 -39.47
CA SER A 297 13.90 -13.76 -39.89
C SER A 297 13.60 -12.82 -38.74
N LEU A 298 12.95 -13.26 -37.66
CA LEU A 298 12.86 -12.51 -36.40
C LEU A 298 14.21 -12.47 -35.69
N ALA A 299 15.06 -13.48 -35.88
CA ALA A 299 16.41 -13.55 -35.33
C ALA A 299 17.49 -12.92 -36.25
N ASN A 300 17.33 -12.97 -37.58
CA ASN A 300 18.31 -12.48 -38.57
C ASN A 300 17.92 -11.18 -39.27
N THR A 301 16.85 -10.51 -38.85
CA THR A 301 16.69 -9.10 -39.20
C THR A 301 17.61 -8.29 -38.30
N GLU A 302 18.85 -8.10 -38.76
CA GLU A 302 19.78 -7.05 -38.31
C GLU A 302 19.23 -5.61 -38.50
N GLY A 303 17.91 -5.49 -38.72
CA GLY A 303 17.12 -4.27 -38.87
C GLY A 303 15.68 -4.38 -38.32
N ILE A 304 15.30 -5.43 -37.57
CA ILE A 304 14.23 -5.29 -36.56
C ILE A 304 14.89 -4.59 -35.38
N ASN A 305 15.03 -3.28 -35.60
CA ASN A 305 14.71 -2.20 -34.69
C ASN A 305 14.83 -2.64 -33.24
N GLU A 306 15.89 -2.17 -32.59
CA GLU A 306 15.77 -1.40 -31.35
C GLU A 306 14.36 -1.56 -30.79
N LEU A 307 14.11 -2.67 -30.09
CA LEU A 307 12.87 -2.88 -29.36
C LEU A 307 12.97 -1.77 -28.32
N VAL A 308 12.45 -0.59 -28.67
CA VAL A 308 12.45 0.56 -27.80
C VAL A 308 11.61 0.05 -26.65
N LEU A 309 12.31 -0.40 -25.61
CA LEU A 309 11.72 -0.82 -24.35
C LEU A 309 11.21 0.48 -23.73
N THR A 310 10.13 1.03 -24.30
CA THR A 310 9.43 2.15 -23.73
C THR A 310 8.98 1.67 -22.37
N THR A 311 9.48 2.34 -21.35
CA THR A 311 9.05 1.96 -20.01
C THR A 311 7.61 2.46 -19.85
N PRO A 312 6.77 1.81 -19.04
CA PRO A 312 5.43 2.32 -18.73
C PRO A 312 5.39 3.79 -18.28
N MET A 313 6.52 4.26 -17.73
CA MET A 313 6.71 5.65 -17.33
C MET A 313 6.84 6.59 -18.54
N ASP A 314 7.56 6.19 -19.58
CA ASP A 314 7.80 7.02 -20.76
C ASP A 314 6.51 7.18 -21.57
N ASP A 315 5.77 6.08 -21.77
CA ASP A 315 4.46 6.08 -22.43
C ASP A 315 3.47 7.00 -21.72
N ILE A 316 3.44 6.95 -20.38
CA ILE A 316 2.56 7.80 -19.58
C ILE A 316 2.99 9.26 -19.64
N LYS A 317 4.28 9.58 -19.57
CA LYS A 317 4.74 10.96 -19.65
C LYS A 317 4.37 11.59 -20.99
N GLU A 318 4.62 10.88 -22.08
CA GLU A 318 4.25 11.35 -23.42
C GLU A 318 2.73 11.50 -23.55
N TRP A 319 1.97 10.53 -23.05
CA TRP A 319 0.51 10.58 -23.09
C TRP A 319 -0.06 11.73 -22.26
N VAL A 320 0.42 11.94 -21.02
CA VAL A 320 -0.04 13.03 -20.13
C VAL A 320 0.25 14.39 -20.73
N GLN A 321 1.44 14.59 -21.32
CA GLN A 321 1.80 15.84 -22.00
C GLN A 321 0.83 16.21 -23.13
N LYS A 322 0.25 15.20 -23.79
CA LYS A 322 -0.68 15.40 -24.92
C LYS A 322 -2.14 15.50 -24.48
N ASN A 323 -2.54 14.82 -23.40
CA ASN A 323 -3.95 14.59 -23.06
C ASN A 323 -4.43 15.26 -21.77
N ASP A 324 -3.53 15.63 -20.84
CA ASP A 324 -3.92 16.32 -19.61
C ASP A 324 -3.77 17.85 -19.80
N PRO A 325 -4.87 18.60 -19.94
CA PRO A 325 -4.80 20.06 -20.14
C PRO A 325 -4.28 20.82 -18.92
N LEU A 326 -4.25 20.19 -17.74
CA LEU A 326 -3.73 20.77 -16.51
C LEU A 326 -2.25 20.41 -16.27
N PHE A 327 -1.60 19.75 -17.23
CA PHE A 327 -0.20 19.39 -17.11
C PHE A 327 0.71 20.62 -17.22
N GLU A 328 1.47 20.88 -16.16
CA GLU A 328 2.53 21.90 -16.15
C GLU A 328 3.87 21.23 -15.85
N LYS A 329 4.82 21.28 -16.80
CA LYS A 329 6.12 20.57 -16.71
C LYS A 329 6.90 20.88 -15.43
N GLU A 330 6.80 22.11 -14.92
CA GLU A 330 7.53 22.58 -13.75
C GLU A 330 6.89 22.15 -12.41
N LEU A 331 5.57 21.93 -12.40
CA LEU A 331 4.81 21.56 -11.20
C LEU A 331 4.43 20.07 -11.17
N ALA A 332 4.71 19.33 -12.25
CA ALA A 332 4.39 17.92 -12.39
C ALA A 332 5.50 17.01 -11.85
N SER A 333 5.13 16.00 -11.08
CA SER A 333 6.01 14.90 -10.70
C SER A 333 5.44 13.56 -11.13
N PHE A 334 6.31 12.64 -11.55
CA PHE A 334 5.92 11.28 -11.94
C PHE A 334 6.63 10.26 -11.06
N THR A 335 5.86 9.30 -10.55
CA THR A 335 6.40 8.18 -9.78
C THR A 335 5.69 6.90 -10.21
N SER A 336 6.39 5.79 -10.26
CA SER A 336 5.80 4.48 -10.55
C SER A 336 6.06 3.49 -9.44
N SER A 337 5.12 2.56 -9.24
CA SER A 337 5.32 1.43 -8.33
C SER A 337 4.78 0.15 -8.92
N LYS A 338 5.47 -0.96 -8.65
CA LYS A 338 5.08 -2.31 -9.06
C LYS A 338 4.21 -2.99 -7.99
N VAL A 339 3.38 -2.23 -7.28
CA VAL A 339 2.49 -2.78 -6.24
C VAL A 339 1.48 -3.73 -6.87
N LYS A 340 1.30 -4.88 -6.22
CA LYS A 340 0.33 -5.91 -6.60
C LYS A 340 -0.70 -6.16 -5.51
N ASP A 341 -0.63 -5.49 -4.37
CA ASP A 341 -1.57 -5.68 -3.28
C ASP A 341 -2.20 -4.32 -2.92
N SER A 342 -3.48 -4.35 -2.53
CA SER A 342 -4.25 -3.13 -2.33
C SER A 342 -3.72 -2.33 -1.15
N ASP A 343 -3.35 -2.99 -0.05
CA ASP A 343 -2.74 -2.35 1.11
C ASP A 343 -1.42 -1.64 0.73
N ALA A 344 -0.55 -2.24 -0.10
CA ALA A 344 0.64 -1.57 -0.63
C ALA A 344 0.31 -0.40 -1.57
N ALA A 345 -0.74 -0.51 -2.38
CA ALA A 345 -1.16 0.58 -3.25
C ALA A 345 -1.67 1.78 -2.45
N PHE A 346 -2.48 1.55 -1.41
CA PHE A 346 -2.89 2.62 -0.49
C PHE A 346 -1.67 3.22 0.23
N GLU A 347 -0.78 2.39 0.79
CA GLU A 347 0.47 2.87 1.40
C GLU A 347 1.26 3.76 0.42
N TYR A 348 1.41 3.33 -0.83
CA TYR A 348 2.13 4.08 -1.85
C TYR A 348 1.50 5.45 -2.14
N VAL A 349 0.18 5.51 -2.28
CA VAL A 349 -0.54 6.78 -2.51
C VAL A 349 -0.38 7.72 -1.31
N PHE A 350 -0.65 7.23 -0.09
CA PHE A 350 -0.55 8.04 1.12
C PHE A 350 0.89 8.46 1.44
N LEU A 351 1.88 7.63 1.10
CA LEU A 351 3.28 7.99 1.23
C LEU A 351 3.63 9.15 0.30
N ASN A 352 3.20 9.12 -0.97
CA ASN A 352 3.41 10.23 -1.90
C ASN A 352 2.67 11.50 -1.47
N LEU A 353 1.44 11.37 -0.97
CA LEU A 353 0.71 12.49 -0.39
C LEU A 353 1.44 13.09 0.83
N SER A 354 2.10 12.25 1.64
CA SER A 354 2.83 12.71 2.83
C SER A 354 4.10 13.53 2.52
N LEU A 355 4.64 13.44 1.30
CA LEU A 355 5.79 14.24 0.87
C LEU A 355 5.45 15.73 0.70
N HIS A 356 4.16 16.04 0.53
CA HIS A 356 3.67 17.40 0.44
C HIS A 356 3.42 17.97 1.84
N LYS A 357 3.77 19.24 2.04
CA LYS A 357 3.67 19.89 3.35
C LYS A 357 2.22 20.19 3.70
N TYR A 358 1.55 19.27 4.38
CA TYR A 358 0.26 19.54 5.00
C TYR A 358 0.40 20.55 6.16
N ARG A 359 -0.44 21.59 6.15
CA ARG A 359 -0.62 22.53 7.28
C ARG A 359 -2.08 22.45 7.73
N LYS A 360 -2.35 22.28 9.02
CA LYS A 360 -3.75 22.28 9.52
C LYS A 360 -4.42 23.64 9.23
N ARG A 361 -5.65 23.62 8.71
CA ARG A 361 -6.43 24.83 8.40
C ARG A 361 -6.67 25.65 9.67
N LYS A 362 -6.48 26.96 9.60
CA LYS A 362 -6.94 27.89 10.65
C LYS A 362 -8.43 28.18 10.41
N PRO A 363 -9.29 28.09 11.44
CA PRO A 363 -10.75 28.12 11.27
C PRO A 363 -11.37 29.46 10.86
N SER A 364 -10.60 30.49 10.48
CA SER A 364 -11.08 31.88 10.46
C SER A 364 -10.74 32.71 9.21
N ALA A 365 -10.39 32.10 8.09
CA ALA A 365 -10.14 32.84 6.86
C ALA A 365 -10.76 32.13 5.65
N ASP A 366 -11.47 32.93 4.84
CA ASP A 366 -11.82 32.58 3.48
C ASP A 366 -10.52 32.68 2.66
N PHE A 367 -10.10 31.56 2.09
CA PHE A 367 -8.90 31.47 1.28
C PHE A 367 -9.30 31.17 -0.16
N ASP A 368 -8.66 31.85 -1.10
CA ASP A 368 -8.66 31.42 -2.49
C ASP A 368 -7.61 30.32 -2.66
N PHE A 369 -7.99 29.26 -3.38
CA PHE A 369 -7.13 28.12 -3.65
C PHE A 369 -6.56 28.22 -5.05
N LYS A 370 -5.23 28.21 -5.18
CA LYS A 370 -4.55 28.11 -6.47
C LYS A 370 -4.10 26.67 -6.68
N ALA A 371 -4.24 26.17 -7.91
CA ALA A 371 -3.66 24.88 -8.29
C ALA A 371 -2.14 24.89 -8.02
N GLY A 372 -1.71 23.97 -7.17
CA GLY A 372 -0.32 23.74 -6.79
C GLY A 372 0.27 22.53 -7.53
N PRO A 373 1.26 21.84 -6.93
CA PRO A 373 1.92 20.69 -7.53
C PRO A 373 0.96 19.56 -7.92
N ARG A 374 1.26 18.90 -9.03
CA ARG A 374 0.49 17.78 -9.58
C ARG A 374 1.36 16.52 -9.61
N SER A 375 0.91 15.43 -9.00
CA SER A 375 1.65 14.18 -8.94
C SER A 375 0.93 13.07 -9.70
N TYR A 376 1.66 12.41 -10.59
CA TYR A 376 1.20 11.33 -11.45
C TYR A 376 1.77 10.00 -10.95
N LEU A 377 0.90 9.17 -10.37
CA LEU A 377 1.26 7.88 -9.78
C LEU A 377 0.90 6.74 -10.74
N VAL A 378 1.93 6.17 -11.38
CA VAL A 378 1.78 5.11 -12.39
C VAL A 378 1.80 3.73 -11.73
N LEU A 379 0.72 2.97 -11.90
CA LEU A 379 0.51 1.67 -11.26
C LEU A 379 0.33 0.57 -12.33
N PRO A 380 1.38 0.23 -13.09
CA PRO A 380 1.26 -0.67 -14.25
C PRO A 380 0.82 -2.10 -13.88
N ASN A 381 1.03 -2.50 -12.63
CA ASN A 381 0.70 -3.85 -12.14
C ASN A 381 -0.46 -3.83 -11.12
N PHE A 382 -1.26 -2.76 -11.10
CA PHE A 382 -2.37 -2.68 -10.15
C PHE A 382 -3.36 -3.84 -10.38
N LEU A 383 -3.85 -4.38 -9.26
CA LEU A 383 -4.64 -5.62 -9.15
C LEU A 383 -5.86 -5.72 -10.06
N SER A 384 -6.50 -4.59 -10.35
CA SER A 384 -7.67 -4.58 -11.18
C SER A 384 -7.31 -4.34 -12.63
N TYR A 385 -7.64 -5.31 -13.48
CA TYR A 385 -7.68 -5.10 -14.93
C TYR A 385 -8.84 -4.17 -15.33
N SER A 386 -9.91 -4.04 -14.53
CA SER A 386 -11.05 -3.19 -14.88
C SER A 386 -10.93 -1.74 -14.40
N ALA A 387 -11.37 -0.80 -15.24
CA ALA A 387 -11.43 0.63 -14.92
C ALA A 387 -12.35 0.94 -13.74
N THR A 388 -13.51 0.26 -13.64
CA THR A 388 -14.51 0.50 -12.59
C THR A 388 -13.99 0.23 -11.17
N SER A 389 -13.19 -0.82 -11.03
CA SER A 389 -12.53 -1.18 -9.79
C SER A 389 -11.40 -0.19 -9.43
N PHE A 390 -10.66 0.30 -10.43
CA PHE A 390 -9.64 1.33 -10.23
C PHE A 390 -10.25 2.68 -9.81
N GLU A 391 -11.38 3.05 -10.40
CA GLU A 391 -12.16 4.22 -9.98
C GLU A 391 -12.71 4.04 -8.56
N ARG A 392 -13.19 2.85 -8.20
CA ARG A 392 -13.63 2.57 -6.81
C ARG A 392 -12.48 2.70 -5.81
N PHE A 393 -11.29 2.17 -6.13
CA PHE A 393 -10.09 2.36 -5.32
C PHE A 393 -9.76 3.85 -5.13
N THR A 394 -9.89 4.64 -6.20
CA THR A 394 -9.66 6.09 -6.17
C THR A 394 -10.68 6.83 -5.30
N LYS A 395 -11.96 6.42 -5.35
CA LYS A 395 -13.01 6.93 -4.45
C LYS A 395 -12.73 6.58 -2.99
N ASP A 396 -12.23 5.38 -2.71
CA ASP A 396 -11.85 4.98 -1.35
C ASP A 396 -10.69 5.87 -0.82
N ILE A 397 -9.72 6.24 -1.66
CA ILE A 397 -8.70 7.22 -1.30
C ILE A 397 -9.34 8.57 -0.95
N GLN A 398 -10.25 9.09 -1.80
CA GLN A 398 -10.93 10.36 -1.54
C GLN A 398 -11.76 10.32 -0.25
N ASN A 399 -12.41 9.20 0.06
CA ASN A 399 -13.18 9.02 1.29
C ASN A 399 -12.27 9.11 2.53
N ILE A 400 -11.09 8.47 2.48
CA ILE A 400 -10.10 8.59 3.56
C ILE A 400 -9.60 10.05 3.66
N LEU A 401 -9.31 10.73 2.56
CA LEU A 401 -8.91 12.14 2.58
C LEU A 401 -10.00 13.04 3.17
N SER A 402 -11.27 12.73 2.91
CA SER A 402 -12.42 13.45 3.45
C SER A 402 -12.59 13.28 4.96
N SER A 403 -12.06 12.20 5.52
CA SER A 403 -12.02 11.97 6.97
C SER A 403 -10.89 12.76 7.69
N VAL A 404 -10.01 13.41 6.93
CA VAL A 404 -8.94 14.26 7.46
C VAL A 404 -9.35 15.74 7.34
N ASP A 405 -9.52 16.40 8.48
CA ASP A 405 -9.99 17.79 8.53
C ASP A 405 -9.19 18.74 7.62
N GLY A 406 -9.90 19.45 6.76
CA GLY A 406 -9.35 20.45 5.85
C GLY A 406 -8.53 19.90 4.68
N LEU A 407 -8.43 18.58 4.50
CA LEU A 407 -7.68 18.00 3.39
C LEU A 407 -8.51 17.82 2.12
N ASN A 408 -9.81 17.57 2.24
CA ASN A 408 -10.72 17.38 1.10
C ASN A 408 -10.75 18.57 0.13
N GLU A 409 -10.53 19.79 0.63
CA GLU A 409 -10.50 21.01 -0.18
C GLU A 409 -9.13 21.25 -0.84
N ARG A 410 -8.09 20.60 -0.33
CA ARG A 410 -6.68 20.86 -0.70
C ARG A 410 -6.08 19.80 -1.60
N VAL A 411 -6.70 18.64 -1.68
CA VAL A 411 -6.24 17.55 -2.53
C VAL A 411 -7.43 17.03 -3.31
N SER A 412 -7.33 17.07 -4.64
CA SER A 412 -8.20 16.29 -5.50
C SER A 412 -7.47 15.07 -6.03
N VAL A 413 -8.19 13.95 -6.09
CA VAL A 413 -7.70 12.68 -6.61
C VAL A 413 -8.54 12.30 -7.82
N ASP A 414 -7.89 12.09 -8.96
CA ASP A 414 -8.53 11.56 -10.17
C ASP A 414 -7.78 10.30 -10.64
N SER A 415 -8.41 9.55 -11.55
CA SER A 415 -7.85 8.33 -12.10
C SER A 415 -8.08 8.22 -13.60
N MET A 416 -7.09 7.68 -14.29
CA MET A 416 -7.12 7.32 -15.70
C MET A 416 -6.73 5.85 -15.85
N HIS A 417 -7.37 5.16 -16.80
CA HIS A 417 -7.23 3.71 -16.93
C HIS A 417 -7.36 3.27 -18.41
N PRO A 418 -6.59 2.28 -18.88
CA PRO A 418 -6.66 1.80 -20.28
C PRO A 418 -8.07 1.41 -20.73
N GLU A 419 -8.81 0.72 -19.85
CA GLU A 419 -10.18 0.28 -20.11
C GLU A 419 -11.28 1.32 -19.79
N ASN A 420 -10.95 2.59 -19.56
CA ASN A 420 -11.98 3.58 -19.22
C ASN A 420 -12.95 3.75 -20.40
N ILE A 421 -14.25 3.91 -20.15
CA ILE A 421 -15.24 4.11 -21.22
C ILE A 421 -15.03 5.49 -21.87
N GLU A 422 -14.72 6.52 -21.07
CA GLU A 422 -14.45 7.87 -21.55
C GLU A 422 -13.07 7.95 -22.22
N ASP A 423 -13.03 8.26 -23.52
CA ASP A 423 -11.78 8.31 -24.30
C ASP A 423 -10.72 9.24 -23.68
N ARG A 424 -11.15 10.39 -23.13
CA ARG A 424 -10.25 11.35 -22.46
C ARG A 424 -9.59 10.80 -21.18
N LYS A 425 -10.14 9.73 -20.59
CA LYS A 425 -9.60 9.06 -19.39
C LYS A 425 -8.86 7.76 -19.73
N ARG A 426 -8.73 7.41 -21.01
CA ARG A 426 -7.98 6.23 -21.47
C ARG A 426 -6.48 6.51 -21.54
N SER A 427 -5.77 6.17 -20.47
CA SER A 427 -4.31 6.19 -20.42
C SER A 427 -3.70 4.84 -20.81
N PRO A 428 -2.45 4.78 -21.29
CA PRO A 428 -1.79 3.51 -21.63
C PRO A 428 -1.57 2.58 -20.43
N HIS A 429 -1.51 3.13 -19.22
CA HIS A 429 -1.40 2.40 -17.96
C HIS A 429 -2.30 3.01 -16.88
N PRO A 430 -2.71 2.24 -15.85
CA PRO A 430 -3.43 2.78 -14.71
C PRO A 430 -2.64 3.91 -14.04
N LEU A 431 -3.30 5.05 -13.87
CA LEU A 431 -2.69 6.30 -13.44
C LEU A 431 -3.60 6.98 -12.40
N ILE A 432 -3.05 7.28 -11.23
CA ILE A 432 -3.70 8.16 -10.25
C ILE A 432 -3.08 9.54 -10.36
N ILE A 433 -3.92 10.56 -10.37
CA ILE A 433 -3.49 11.96 -10.41
C ILE A 433 -3.85 12.60 -9.08
N LEU A 434 -2.84 13.15 -8.41
CA LEU A 434 -2.99 13.92 -7.19
C LEU A 434 -2.77 15.39 -7.52
N GLN A 435 -3.77 16.22 -7.32
CA GLN A 435 -3.66 17.67 -7.49
C GLN A 435 -3.74 18.35 -6.13
N TRP A 436 -2.67 19.06 -5.77
CA TRP A 436 -2.66 19.91 -4.59
C TRP A 436 -3.19 21.30 -4.90
N TYR A 437 -3.81 21.93 -3.91
CA TYR A 437 -4.23 23.31 -3.97
C TYR A 437 -3.58 24.09 -2.83
N ASP A 438 -2.83 25.13 -3.19
CA ASP A 438 -2.15 26.01 -2.25
C ASP A 438 -3.07 27.16 -1.85
N GLU A 439 -3.04 27.51 -0.57
CA GLU A 439 -3.73 28.69 -0.05
C GLU A 439 -3.02 29.95 -0.55
N VAL A 440 -3.76 30.83 -1.22
CA VAL A 440 -3.27 32.15 -1.59
C VAL A 440 -3.56 33.10 -0.43
N GLU A 441 -2.50 33.64 0.18
CA GLU A 441 -2.65 34.75 1.12
C GLU A 441 -3.04 36.00 0.29
N ASN A 442 -4.30 36.41 0.43
CA ASN A 442 -4.82 37.65 -0.16
C ASN A 442 -4.25 38.89 0.53
#